data_AF-A0A372R065-F1
#
_entry.id   AF-A0A372R065-F1
#
_cell.length_a   1.000
_cell.length_b   1.000
_cell.length_c   1.000
_cell.angle_alpha   90.00
_cell.angle_beta   90.00
_cell.angle_gamma   90.00
#
_symmetry.space_group_name_H-M   'P 1'
#
loop_
_entity.id
_entity.type
_entity.pdbx_description
1 polymer ?
#
loop_
_entity_poly.entity_id
_entity_poly.type
_entity_poly.pdbx_seq_one_letter_code
_entity_poly.pdbx_strand_id
1 'polypeptide(L)'
;MYMDGDVLFLRDMRPLYHSGIDFSYKWSFKSEYNTAVLRLRANGTTSRKIISQAMLNKMNFHPFEIKNYLLANTSVSLDTATTKSIYNSHLFMFSVPLFDPLWLKNDHRQNNNLRPNLRGMDDVWDPNFIPDEFPNISNLNDYSPLDLRKADDFFRGAYAYHWHNNWARELIPTCWMGVINTAYDAFINGTQTNIYGEFIQSF
;
A
#
# COMPACT_ATOMS: atom_id res chain seq x y z
N MET A 1 14.32 2.80 -3.31
CA MET A 1 12.99 2.19 -3.17
C MET A 1 12.25 2.50 -4.46
N TYR A 2 11.72 1.49 -5.11
CA TYR A 2 10.89 1.58 -6.30
C TYR A 2 9.43 1.55 -5.86
N MET A 3 8.60 2.37 -6.49
CA MET A 3 7.16 2.43 -6.27
C MET A 3 6.45 2.61 -7.61
N ASP A 4 5.32 1.94 -7.80
CA ASP A 4 4.47 2.16 -8.98
C ASP A 4 3.86 3.56 -8.92
N GLY A 5 3.48 4.10 -10.09
CA GLY A 5 2.95 5.47 -10.18
C GLY A 5 1.61 5.64 -9.45
N ASP A 6 0.83 4.56 -9.32
CA ASP A 6 -0.51 4.51 -8.75
C ASP A 6 -0.53 4.10 -7.26
N VAL A 7 0.55 4.40 -6.54
CA VAL A 7 0.67 4.19 -5.09
C VAL A 7 0.44 5.49 -4.33
N LEU A 8 -0.57 5.51 -3.46
CA LEU A 8 -0.82 6.60 -2.52
C LEU A 8 0.04 6.42 -1.28
N PHE A 9 0.80 7.44 -0.87
CA PHE A 9 1.46 7.42 0.43
C PHE A 9 0.51 7.89 1.52
N LEU A 10 0.29 7.02 2.50
CA LEU A 10 -0.57 7.32 3.65
C LEU A 10 0.25 7.73 4.87
N ARG A 11 1.51 7.27 4.94
CA ARG A 11 2.42 7.51 6.06
C ARG A 11 3.84 7.77 5.57
N ASP A 12 4.63 8.31 6.47
CA ASP A 12 6.07 8.44 6.32
C ASP A 12 6.70 7.07 6.05
N MET A 13 7.34 6.96 4.89
CA MET A 13 8.03 5.76 4.42
C MET A 13 9.47 5.66 4.97
N ARG A 14 10.01 6.71 5.62
CA ARG A 14 11.38 6.73 6.17
C ARG A 14 11.69 5.54 7.08
N PRO A 15 10.82 5.10 8.02
CA PRO A 15 11.08 3.93 8.84
C PRO A 15 11.31 2.66 8.01
N LEU A 16 10.53 2.47 6.94
CA LEU A 16 10.71 1.33 6.02
C LEU A 16 11.95 1.50 5.15
N TYR A 17 12.22 2.71 4.65
CA TYR A 17 13.39 3.00 3.82
C TYR A 17 14.72 2.75 4.57
N HIS A 18 14.79 3.21 5.82
CA HIS A 18 15.96 3.11 6.69
C HIS A 18 16.04 1.82 7.51
N SER A 19 15.03 0.94 7.42
CA SER A 19 14.99 -0.36 8.14
C SER A 19 16.19 -1.28 7.88
N GLY A 20 16.95 -1.04 6.80
CA GLY A 20 18.08 -1.87 6.39
C GLY A 20 17.68 -3.13 5.63
N ILE A 21 16.43 -3.58 5.75
CA ILE A 21 15.92 -4.81 5.11
C ILE A 21 15.50 -4.57 3.68
N ASP A 22 15.80 -5.51 2.79
CA ASP A 22 15.20 -5.57 1.46
C ASP A 22 13.79 -6.16 1.60
N PHE A 23 12.79 -5.52 1.01
CA PHE A 23 11.41 -5.95 1.16
C PHE A 23 10.54 -5.67 -0.06
N SER A 24 9.46 -6.44 -0.14
CA SER A 24 8.26 -6.16 -0.92
C SER A 24 7.08 -6.66 -0.07
N TYR A 25 5.85 -6.55 -0.56
CA TYR A 25 4.70 -7.09 0.14
C TYR A 25 4.03 -8.19 -0.68
N LYS A 26 3.13 -8.95 -0.05
CA LYS A 26 2.42 -10.06 -0.69
C LYS A 26 1.26 -9.52 -1.53
N TRP A 27 0.91 -10.20 -2.63
CA TRP A 27 -0.42 -10.04 -3.24
C TRP A 27 -1.53 -10.50 -2.27
N SER A 28 -2.68 -9.86 -2.32
CA SER A 28 -3.91 -10.31 -1.65
C SER A 28 -4.33 -11.70 -2.09
N PHE A 29 -4.41 -11.93 -3.41
CA PHE A 29 -4.99 -13.14 -3.97
C PHE A 29 -4.00 -14.26 -4.33
N LYS A 30 -2.68 -14.05 -4.20
CA LYS A 30 -1.66 -15.08 -4.46
C LYS A 30 -0.55 -15.09 -3.41
N SER A 31 0.41 -16.02 -3.52
CA SER A 31 1.55 -16.11 -2.60
C SER A 31 2.81 -15.38 -3.08
N GLU A 32 2.79 -14.80 -4.29
CA GLU A 32 3.90 -14.03 -4.85
C GLU A 32 4.02 -12.62 -4.25
N TYR A 33 5.14 -11.97 -4.55
CA TYR A 33 5.37 -10.57 -4.22
C TYR A 33 4.58 -9.63 -5.13
N ASN A 34 3.97 -8.62 -4.54
CA ASN A 34 3.60 -7.38 -5.22
C ASN A 34 4.79 -6.42 -5.13
N THR A 35 5.24 -5.94 -6.29
CA THR A 35 6.39 -5.03 -6.43
C THR A 35 5.98 -3.57 -6.60
N ALA A 36 4.70 -3.24 -6.45
CA ALA A 36 4.24 -1.85 -6.43
C ALA A 36 4.92 -1.02 -5.33
N VAL A 37 5.43 -1.68 -4.28
CA VAL A 37 6.42 -1.12 -3.36
C VAL A 37 7.55 -2.13 -3.18
N LEU A 38 8.71 -1.82 -3.76
CA LEU A 38 9.90 -2.68 -3.71
C LEU A 38 11.11 -1.89 -3.18
N ARG A 39 11.72 -2.39 -2.11
CA ARG A 39 12.96 -1.83 -1.58
C ARG A 39 14.09 -2.84 -1.73
N LEU A 40 15.11 -2.42 -2.46
CA LEU A 40 16.37 -3.13 -2.64
C LEU A 40 17.54 -2.20 -2.29
N ARG A 41 18.57 -2.71 -1.60
CA ARG A 41 19.82 -1.97 -1.37
C ARG A 41 20.61 -1.84 -2.66
N ALA A 42 21.22 -0.67 -2.82
CA ALA A 42 22.31 -0.51 -3.77
C ALA A 42 23.42 -1.51 -3.43
N ASN A 43 23.96 -2.17 -4.45
CA ASN A 43 25.01 -3.19 -4.30
C ASN A 43 24.66 -4.35 -3.33
N GLY A 44 23.36 -4.63 -3.12
CA GLY A 44 22.88 -5.76 -2.32
C GLY A 44 23.02 -7.11 -3.03
N THR A 45 23.19 -8.18 -2.26
CA THR A 45 23.19 -9.57 -2.78
C THR A 45 21.84 -9.95 -3.38
N THR A 46 20.74 -9.57 -2.72
CA THR A 46 19.37 -9.76 -3.22
C THR A 46 19.18 -9.08 -4.58
N SER A 47 19.58 -7.81 -4.70
CA SER A 47 19.46 -7.04 -5.95
C SER A 47 20.23 -7.70 -7.09
N ARG A 48 21.49 -8.11 -6.85
CA ARG A 48 22.30 -8.82 -7.84
C ARG A 48 21.64 -10.14 -8.26
N LYS A 49 21.13 -10.92 -7.30
CA LYS A 49 20.46 -12.19 -7.59
C LYS A 49 19.24 -11.99 -8.48
N ILE A 50 18.36 -11.04 -8.15
CA ILE A 50 17.15 -10.73 -8.94
C ILE A 50 17.53 -10.30 -10.35
N ILE A 51 18.48 -9.37 -10.52
CA ILE A 51 18.90 -8.87 -11.83
C ILE A 51 19.53 -9.99 -12.67
N SER A 52 20.46 -10.76 -12.10
CA SER A 52 21.12 -11.86 -12.82
C SER A 52 20.11 -12.92 -13.27
N GLN A 53 19.14 -13.27 -12.44
CA GLN A 53 18.11 -14.23 -12.81
C GLN A 53 17.15 -13.66 -13.85
N ALA A 54 16.76 -12.39 -13.76
CA ALA A 54 15.97 -11.74 -14.80
C ALA A 54 16.69 -11.73 -16.15
N MET A 55 18.00 -11.45 -16.18
CA MET A 55 18.82 -11.52 -17.41
C MET A 55 18.82 -12.91 -18.04
N LEU A 56 18.95 -13.97 -17.22
CA LEU A 56 18.84 -15.36 -17.68
C LEU A 56 17.43 -15.70 -18.21
N ASN A 57 16.41 -14.98 -17.73
CA ASN A 57 15.01 -15.15 -18.09
C ASN A 57 14.49 -14.05 -19.03
N LYS A 58 15.33 -13.60 -19.98
CA LYS A 58 14.97 -12.64 -21.04
C LYS A 58 14.46 -11.29 -20.52
N MET A 59 15.04 -10.81 -19.42
CA MET A 59 14.68 -9.54 -18.76
C MET A 59 13.24 -9.50 -18.25
N ASN A 60 12.68 -10.65 -17.88
CA ASN A 60 11.36 -10.69 -17.25
C ASN A 60 11.45 -10.19 -15.80
N PHE A 61 10.97 -8.97 -15.53
CA PHE A 61 10.90 -8.41 -14.17
C PHE A 61 9.48 -8.47 -13.59
N HIS A 62 8.62 -9.33 -14.13
CA HIS A 62 7.25 -9.46 -13.66
C HIS A 62 7.23 -9.82 -12.15
N PRO A 63 6.39 -9.16 -11.32
CA PRO A 63 6.36 -9.37 -9.87
C PRO A 63 6.27 -10.85 -9.45
N PHE A 64 5.53 -11.65 -10.24
CA PHE A 64 5.35 -13.08 -10.00
C PHE A 64 6.64 -13.91 -10.13
N GLU A 65 7.64 -13.43 -10.87
CA GLU A 65 8.89 -14.15 -11.07
C GLU A 65 9.91 -13.91 -9.96
N ILE A 66 9.76 -12.83 -9.18
CA ILE A 66 10.74 -12.46 -8.15
C ILE A 66 10.96 -13.61 -7.15
N LYS A 67 9.88 -14.29 -6.76
CA LYS A 67 9.96 -15.48 -5.90
C LYS A 67 10.81 -16.58 -6.54
N ASN A 68 10.57 -16.89 -7.82
CA ASN A 68 11.31 -17.91 -8.56
C ASN A 68 12.80 -17.56 -8.64
N TYR A 69 13.14 -16.29 -8.85
CA TYR A 69 14.53 -15.83 -8.90
C TYR A 69 15.26 -15.96 -7.57
N LEU A 70 14.55 -15.72 -6.45
CA LEU A 70 15.11 -15.92 -5.12
C LEU A 70 15.29 -17.40 -4.77
N LEU A 71 14.51 -18.29 -5.37
CA LEU A 71 14.62 -19.74 -5.19
C LEU A 71 15.53 -20.42 -6.21
N ALA A 72 15.98 -19.69 -7.24
CA ALA A 72 16.92 -20.22 -8.22
C ALA A 72 18.17 -20.78 -7.52
N ASN A 73 18.61 -21.96 -7.98
CA ASN A 73 19.72 -22.74 -7.45
C ASN A 73 19.54 -23.23 -6.00
N THR A 74 18.29 -23.32 -5.52
CA THR A 74 17.96 -24.01 -4.27
C THR A 74 17.33 -25.36 -4.58
N SER A 75 17.39 -26.30 -3.63
CA SER A 75 16.76 -27.63 -3.75
C SER A 75 15.23 -27.58 -3.66
N VAL A 76 14.63 -26.40 -3.51
CA VAL A 76 13.22 -26.21 -3.20
C VAL A 76 12.48 -25.68 -4.42
N SER A 77 11.56 -26.47 -4.96
CA SER A 77 10.77 -26.16 -6.16
C SER A 77 9.29 -25.84 -5.87
N LEU A 78 8.82 -26.02 -4.63
CA LEU A 78 7.42 -25.88 -4.24
C LEU A 78 7.28 -25.01 -3.00
N ASP A 79 6.22 -24.19 -2.99
CA ASP A 79 5.86 -23.20 -1.93
C ASP A 79 5.40 -23.89 -0.63
N THR A 80 6.31 -24.58 0.03
CA THR A 80 6.18 -25.12 1.39
C THR A 80 6.57 -24.06 2.44
N ALA A 81 6.25 -24.27 3.72
CA ALA A 81 6.71 -23.39 4.82
C ALA A 81 8.24 -23.20 4.83
N THR A 82 8.99 -24.23 4.41
CA THR A 82 10.46 -24.21 4.24
C THR A 82 10.92 -23.21 3.18
N THR A 83 10.10 -22.93 2.18
CA THR A 83 10.38 -21.99 1.08
C THR A 83 10.32 -20.55 1.55
N LYS A 84 9.44 -20.26 2.52
CA LYS A 84 9.24 -18.91 3.05
C LYS A 84 10.45 -18.39 3.81
N SER A 85 11.11 -19.22 4.61
CA SER A 85 12.33 -18.82 5.31
C SER A 85 13.47 -18.50 4.33
N ILE A 86 13.55 -19.23 3.21
CA ILE A 86 14.56 -19.02 2.16
C ILE A 86 14.36 -17.66 1.50
N TYR A 87 13.21 -17.40 0.87
CA TYR A 87 13.01 -16.13 0.18
C TYR A 87 12.96 -14.93 1.13
N ASN A 88 12.40 -15.07 2.34
CA ASN A 88 12.35 -13.96 3.30
C ASN A 88 13.72 -13.57 3.85
N SER A 89 14.71 -14.48 3.81
CA SER A 89 16.09 -14.13 4.16
C SER A 89 16.74 -13.18 3.15
N HIS A 90 16.21 -13.13 1.92
CA HIS A 90 16.69 -12.27 0.85
C HIS A 90 15.82 -11.02 0.67
N LEU A 91 14.50 -11.21 0.58
CA LEU A 91 13.50 -10.16 0.36
C LEU A 91 12.33 -10.41 1.31
N PHE A 92 12.26 -9.63 2.38
CA PHE A 92 11.20 -9.80 3.37
C PHE A 92 9.83 -9.51 2.75
N MET A 93 8.89 -10.43 2.94
CA MET A 93 7.51 -10.28 2.47
C MET A 93 6.62 -9.70 3.55
N PHE A 94 6.28 -8.42 3.44
CA PHE A 94 5.28 -7.80 4.30
C PHE A 94 3.86 -8.29 4.01
N SER A 95 2.99 -8.18 5.03
CA SER A 95 1.57 -8.50 4.91
C SER A 95 0.84 -7.44 4.10
N VAL A 96 -0.20 -7.87 3.40
CA VAL A 96 -1.04 -7.02 2.55
C VAL A 96 -1.64 -5.82 3.29
N PRO A 97 -2.18 -5.91 4.53
CA PRO A 97 -2.79 -4.75 5.20
C PRO A 97 -1.87 -3.55 5.44
N LEU A 98 -0.55 -3.74 5.41
CA LEU A 98 0.41 -2.63 5.57
C LEU A 98 0.50 -1.74 4.33
N PHE A 99 0.02 -2.21 3.17
CA PHE A 99 0.13 -1.49 1.90
C PHE A 99 -1.18 -1.48 1.10
N ASP A 100 -2.04 -2.48 1.27
CA ASP A 100 -3.21 -2.71 0.41
C ASP A 100 -4.39 -3.30 1.22
N PRO A 101 -4.86 -2.60 2.27
CA PRO A 101 -5.90 -3.14 3.14
C PRO A 101 -7.21 -3.45 2.40
N LEU A 102 -7.61 -2.62 1.43
CA LEU A 102 -8.88 -2.80 0.71
C LEU A 102 -8.84 -3.95 -0.31
N TRP A 103 -7.67 -4.29 -0.85
CA TRP A 103 -7.51 -5.42 -1.76
C TRP A 103 -7.91 -6.76 -1.11
N LEU A 104 -7.75 -6.89 0.21
CA LEU A 104 -8.17 -8.09 0.92
C LEU A 104 -9.69 -8.30 0.89
N LYS A 105 -10.47 -7.22 0.87
CA LYS A 105 -11.93 -7.30 0.66
C LYS A 105 -12.27 -7.49 -0.81
N ASN A 106 -11.64 -6.71 -1.68
CA ASN A 106 -11.86 -6.77 -3.12
C ASN A 106 -11.64 -8.18 -3.69
N ASP A 107 -10.64 -8.88 -3.17
CA ASP A 107 -10.31 -10.25 -3.59
C ASP A 107 -10.95 -11.33 -2.71
N HIS A 108 -11.93 -10.95 -1.87
CA HIS A 108 -12.68 -11.84 -0.98
C HIS A 108 -11.78 -12.71 -0.07
N ARG A 109 -10.69 -12.12 0.42
CA ARG A 109 -9.72 -12.80 1.30
C ARG A 109 -10.00 -12.55 2.78
N GLN A 110 -10.57 -11.40 3.13
CA GLN A 110 -10.97 -11.04 4.49
C GLN A 110 -12.22 -10.16 4.48
N ASN A 111 -13.10 -10.34 5.46
CA ASN A 111 -14.32 -9.55 5.64
C ASN A 111 -14.26 -8.63 6.87
N ASN A 112 -13.05 -8.32 7.36
CA ASN A 112 -12.88 -7.49 8.54
C ASN A 112 -13.35 -6.06 8.30
N ASN A 113 -13.87 -5.41 9.34
CA ASN A 113 -14.18 -3.97 9.27
C ASN A 113 -12.89 -3.17 9.18
N LEU A 114 -12.67 -2.54 8.02
CA LEU A 114 -11.60 -1.59 7.82
C LEU A 114 -12.01 -0.23 8.41
N ARG A 115 -11.05 0.69 8.57
CA ARG A 115 -11.33 2.08 8.91
C ARG A 115 -10.64 2.97 7.87
N PRO A 116 -11.39 3.66 7.00
CA PRO A 116 -12.85 3.52 6.79
C PRO A 116 -13.26 2.13 6.32
N ASN A 117 -14.52 1.77 6.57
CA ASN A 117 -15.05 0.46 6.20
C ASN A 117 -15.61 0.46 4.77
N LEU A 118 -14.70 0.50 3.79
CA LEU A 118 -15.06 0.50 2.37
C LEU A 118 -15.34 -0.94 1.88
N ARG A 119 -16.15 -1.06 0.82
CA ARG A 119 -16.55 -2.34 0.21
C ARG A 119 -15.73 -2.66 -1.04
N GLY A 120 -15.33 -1.64 -1.80
CA GLY A 120 -14.54 -1.80 -3.01
C GLY A 120 -13.77 -0.54 -3.39
N MET A 121 -12.91 -0.63 -4.40
CA MET A 121 -12.00 0.46 -4.75
C MET A 121 -12.70 1.74 -5.20
N ASP A 122 -13.92 1.65 -5.74
CA ASP A 122 -14.67 2.82 -6.20
C ASP A 122 -15.27 3.64 -5.04
N ASP A 123 -15.46 3.03 -3.87
CA ASP A 123 -16.06 3.68 -2.70
C ASP A 123 -15.24 4.90 -2.23
N VAL A 124 -13.91 4.94 -2.46
CA VAL A 124 -13.05 6.08 -2.10
C VAL A 124 -13.42 7.38 -2.85
N TRP A 125 -14.15 7.27 -3.95
CA TRP A 125 -14.57 8.39 -4.80
C TRP A 125 -16.00 8.84 -4.53
N ASP A 126 -16.78 8.11 -3.71
CA ASP A 126 -18.17 8.49 -3.43
C ASP A 126 -18.20 9.74 -2.54
N PRO A 127 -18.83 10.85 -2.98
CA PRO A 127 -18.94 12.06 -2.18
C PRO A 127 -19.92 11.93 -1.00
N ASN A 128 -20.79 10.92 -1.00
CA ASN A 128 -21.78 10.67 0.04
C ASN A 128 -21.30 9.58 1.01
N PHE A 129 -21.98 9.43 2.14
CA PHE A 129 -21.73 8.30 3.03
C PHE A 129 -22.03 6.97 2.37
N ILE A 130 -21.15 6.01 2.68
CA ILE A 130 -21.24 4.65 2.17
C ILE A 130 -21.89 3.79 3.26
N PRO A 131 -22.73 2.81 2.90
CA PRO A 131 -23.27 1.88 3.89
C PRO A 131 -22.15 1.26 4.73
N ASP A 132 -22.34 1.29 6.05
CA ASP A 132 -21.42 0.77 7.06
C ASP A 132 -20.02 1.41 7.07
N GLU A 133 -19.79 2.55 6.40
CA GLU A 133 -18.49 3.24 6.35
C GLU A 133 -17.90 3.50 7.73
N PHE A 134 -18.76 3.90 8.66
CA PHE A 134 -18.46 4.16 10.05
C PHE A 134 -19.35 3.27 10.94
N PRO A 135 -18.97 1.99 11.15
CA PRO A 135 -19.85 1.00 11.80
C PRO A 135 -20.14 1.30 13.28
N ASN A 136 -19.44 2.28 13.87
CA ASN A 136 -19.63 2.68 15.27
C ASN A 136 -20.49 3.96 15.42
N ILE A 137 -21.04 4.49 14.33
CA ILE A 137 -21.88 5.70 14.34
C ILE A 137 -23.31 5.28 14.03
N SER A 138 -24.23 5.51 14.98
CA SER A 138 -25.61 5.04 14.90
C SER A 138 -26.51 5.86 13.98
N ASN A 139 -26.25 7.17 13.83
CA ASN A 139 -27.03 8.07 12.98
C ASN A 139 -26.11 8.98 12.17
N LEU A 140 -25.90 8.63 10.89
CA LEU A 140 -25.06 9.44 9.99
C LEU A 140 -25.74 10.75 9.55
N ASN A 141 -27.06 10.89 9.72
CA ASN A 141 -27.78 12.11 9.32
C ASN A 141 -27.40 13.35 10.15
N ASP A 142 -26.77 13.15 11.31
CA ASP A 142 -26.31 14.23 12.18
C ASP A 142 -24.96 14.81 11.72
N TYR A 143 -24.37 14.26 10.64
CA TYR A 143 -23.04 14.59 10.16
C TYR A 143 -23.05 14.83 8.65
N SER A 144 -22.13 15.66 8.18
CA SER A 144 -21.66 15.66 6.80
C SER A 144 -20.47 14.70 6.64
N PRO A 145 -20.16 14.23 5.43
CA PRO A 145 -18.95 13.45 5.19
C PRO A 145 -17.66 14.12 5.68
N LEU A 146 -17.56 15.46 5.61
CA LEU A 146 -16.39 16.21 6.09
C LEU A 146 -16.25 16.23 7.61
N ASP A 147 -17.34 15.99 8.34
CA ASP A 147 -17.27 15.88 9.80
C ASP A 147 -16.55 14.59 10.22
N LEU A 148 -16.71 13.51 9.45
CA LEU A 148 -16.25 12.16 9.80
C LEU A 148 -15.03 11.67 9.00
N ARG A 149 -14.88 12.09 7.74
CA ARG A 149 -13.75 11.71 6.89
C ARG A 149 -12.56 12.60 7.23
N LYS A 150 -11.52 12.01 7.83
CA LYS A 150 -10.25 12.68 8.15
C LYS A 150 -9.11 11.95 7.49
N ALA A 151 -8.19 12.65 6.83
CA ALA A 151 -7.05 12.04 6.13
C ALA A 151 -6.26 11.08 7.04
N ASP A 152 -6.10 11.44 8.31
CA ASP A 152 -5.41 10.65 9.33
C ASP A 152 -6.09 9.31 9.65
N ASP A 153 -7.41 9.22 9.43
CA ASP A 153 -8.20 8.01 9.67
C ASP A 153 -8.28 7.09 8.44
N PHE A 154 -7.85 7.56 7.27
CA PHE A 154 -7.83 6.74 6.05
C PHE A 154 -6.80 5.62 6.16
N PHE A 155 -7.26 4.39 6.39
CA PHE A 155 -6.45 3.19 6.57
C PHE A 155 -5.28 3.40 7.52
N ARG A 156 -5.57 3.90 8.73
CA ARG A 156 -4.58 4.45 9.68
C ARG A 156 -3.30 3.64 9.90
N GLY A 157 -3.36 2.31 9.80
CA GLY A 157 -2.23 1.40 9.99
C GLY A 157 -1.46 1.02 8.72
N ALA A 158 -1.89 1.44 7.54
CA ALA A 158 -1.22 1.20 6.28
C ALA A 158 -0.24 2.34 5.96
N TYR A 159 0.90 1.99 5.36
CA TYR A 159 1.92 2.94 4.90
C TYR A 159 1.59 3.55 3.55
N ALA A 160 0.99 2.74 2.69
CA ALA A 160 0.58 3.12 1.36
C ALA A 160 -0.75 2.47 1.00
N TYR A 161 -1.29 2.83 -0.16
CA TYR A 161 -2.46 2.20 -0.77
C TYR A 161 -2.29 2.21 -2.30
N HIS A 162 -2.24 1.02 -2.90
CA HIS A 162 -2.15 0.83 -4.35
C HIS A 162 -3.55 0.77 -4.95
N TRP A 163 -3.86 1.69 -5.86
CA TRP A 163 -5.13 1.73 -6.59
C TRP A 163 -4.87 1.57 -8.10
N HIS A 164 -5.87 1.20 -8.90
CA HIS A 164 -5.69 1.09 -10.36
C HIS A 164 -6.57 2.09 -11.13
N ASN A 165 -5.99 2.71 -12.17
CA ASN A 165 -6.66 3.25 -13.37
C ASN A 165 -7.86 4.19 -13.16
N ASN A 166 -7.82 5.05 -12.14
CA ASN A 166 -8.84 6.07 -11.87
C ASN A 166 -8.32 7.51 -11.99
N TRP A 167 -7.27 7.71 -12.80
CA TRP A 167 -6.54 8.98 -12.94
C TRP A 167 -7.38 10.18 -13.37
N ALA A 168 -8.46 9.95 -14.12
CA ALA A 168 -9.33 11.00 -14.63
C ALA A 168 -10.56 11.26 -13.74
N ARG A 169 -10.68 10.58 -12.60
CA ARG A 169 -11.82 10.80 -11.70
C ARG A 169 -11.72 12.16 -11.04
N GLU A 170 -12.88 12.80 -10.89
CA GLU A 170 -13.00 14.08 -10.20
C GLU A 170 -12.74 13.90 -8.70
N LEU A 171 -11.94 14.80 -8.14
CA LEU A 171 -11.65 14.87 -6.72
C LEU A 171 -12.70 15.76 -6.02
N ILE A 172 -13.86 15.18 -5.73
CA ILE A 172 -14.91 15.89 -4.99
C ILE A 172 -14.47 16.04 -3.53
N PRO A 173 -14.45 17.24 -2.92
CA PRO A 173 -13.87 17.45 -1.59
C PRO A 173 -14.39 16.54 -0.48
N THR A 174 -15.64 16.10 -0.60
CA THR A 174 -16.28 15.24 0.40
C THR A 174 -15.96 13.76 0.24
N CYS A 175 -15.43 13.29 -0.91
CA CYS A 175 -14.97 11.90 -1.07
C CYS A 175 -13.61 11.68 -0.38
N TRP A 176 -13.22 10.44 -0.11
CA TRP A 176 -11.95 10.15 0.58
C TRP A 176 -10.74 10.69 -0.17
N MET A 177 -10.71 10.55 -1.49
CA MET A 177 -9.61 11.09 -2.31
C MET A 177 -9.59 12.62 -2.28
N GLY A 178 -10.76 13.27 -2.25
CA GLY A 178 -10.86 14.72 -2.09
C GLY A 178 -10.43 15.21 -0.70
N VAL A 179 -10.78 14.49 0.36
CA VAL A 179 -10.31 14.79 1.73
C VAL A 179 -8.79 14.69 1.82
N ILE A 180 -8.20 13.63 1.26
CA ILE A 180 -6.74 13.45 1.25
C ILE A 180 -6.06 14.54 0.42
N ASN A 181 -6.59 14.86 -0.77
CA ASN A 181 -6.06 15.94 -1.60
C ASN A 181 -6.13 17.30 -0.89
N THR A 182 -7.26 17.60 -0.23
CA THR A 182 -7.44 18.85 0.52
C THR A 182 -6.43 18.96 1.67
N ALA A 183 -6.20 17.86 2.40
CA ALA A 183 -5.19 17.82 3.46
C ALA A 183 -3.76 18.01 2.91
N TYR A 184 -3.46 17.41 1.76
CA TYR A 184 -2.18 17.61 1.06
C TYR A 184 -1.99 19.07 0.66
N ASP A 185 -2.98 19.67 -0.02
CA ASP A 185 -2.93 21.08 -0.43
C ASP A 185 -2.78 22.03 0.76
N ALA A 186 -3.49 21.77 1.87
CA ALA A 186 -3.36 22.54 3.09
C ALA A 186 -1.94 22.45 3.70
N PHE A 187 -1.33 21.25 3.68
CA PHE A 187 0.04 21.06 4.11
C PHE A 187 1.05 21.79 3.21
N ILE A 188 0.93 21.66 1.88
CA ILE A 188 1.82 22.35 0.93
C ILE A 188 1.69 23.87 1.02
N ASN A 189 0.48 24.37 1.27
CA ASN A 189 0.23 25.81 1.47
C ASN A 189 0.62 26.31 2.88
N GLY A 190 1.06 25.42 3.78
CA GLY A 190 1.44 25.77 5.14
C GLY A 190 0.27 26.19 6.04
N THR A 191 -0.97 25.91 5.64
CA THR A 191 -2.17 26.26 6.41
C THR A 191 -2.54 25.20 7.45
N GLN A 192 -2.03 23.98 7.28
CA GLN A 192 -2.24 22.87 8.20
C GLN A 192 -0.97 22.02 8.34
N THR A 193 -0.81 21.34 9.46
CA THR A 193 0.24 20.34 9.64
C THR A 193 -0.08 19.06 8.88
N ASN A 194 0.95 18.25 8.60
CA ASN A 194 0.74 16.85 8.24
C ASN A 194 0.23 16.04 9.45
N ILE A 195 0.00 14.74 9.22
CA ILE A 195 -0.46 13.76 10.23
C ILE A 195 0.50 13.58 11.42
N TYR A 196 1.73 14.10 11.33
CA TYR A 196 2.75 14.06 12.37
C TYR A 196 2.89 15.38 13.13
N GLY A 197 2.05 16.39 12.81
CA GLY A 197 2.12 17.72 13.42
C GLY A 197 3.23 18.60 12.83
N GLU A 198 3.81 18.25 11.69
CA GLU A 198 4.88 19.00 11.03
C GLU A 198 4.28 20.01 10.02
N PHE A 199 4.89 21.20 9.89
CA PHE A 199 4.60 22.15 8.81
C PHE A 199 5.63 22.02 7.69
N ILE A 200 5.24 22.34 6.44
CA ILE A 200 6.15 22.29 5.29
C ILE A 200 7.31 23.29 5.41
N GLN A 201 7.05 24.44 6.01
CA GLN A 201 8.07 25.42 6.38
C GLN A 201 8.28 25.33 7.89
N SER A 202 9.32 24.59 8.30
CA SER A 202 9.89 24.79 9.62
C SER A 202 10.53 26.17 9.64
N PHE A 203 10.01 27.10 10.44
CA PHE A 203 10.78 28.29 10.83
C PHE A 203 11.99 27.87 11.67
#